data_AF-A0A1B6L9X8-F1
#
_entry.id   AF-A0A1B6L9X8-F1
#
_cell.length_a   1.000
_cell.length_b   1.000
_cell.length_c   1.000
_cell.angle_alpha   90.00
_cell.angle_beta   90.00
_cell.angle_gamma   90.00
#
_symmetry.space_group_name_H-M   'P 1'
#
loop_
_entity.id
_entity.type
_entity.pdbx_description
1 polymer ?
#
loop_
_entity_poly.entity_id
_entity_poly.type
_entity_poly.pdbx_seq_one_letter_code
_entity_poly.pdbx_strand_id
1 'polypeptide(L)'
;HQEKDNELVKIVDIIKKNVNSDKYYINKGILMYRSNPNVIGKVYLPKELVDMAFKFFHESFSGCHMGQLKTVKKVCNIFYRPNLVNEIKNRVKECELCLMGKTG
;
A
#
# COMPACT_ATOMS: atom_id res chain seq x y z
N HIS A 1 -12.53 0.70 -10.38
CA HIS A 1 -11.08 0.94 -10.16
C HIS A 1 -10.35 -0.30 -9.62
N GLN A 2 -10.86 -1.02 -8.61
CA GLN A 2 -10.31 -2.35 -8.24
C GLN A 2 -10.70 -3.48 -9.22
N GLU A 3 -11.81 -3.35 -9.93
CA GLU A 3 -12.36 -4.38 -10.82
C GLU A 3 -11.54 -4.66 -12.11
N LYS A 4 -10.53 -3.84 -12.42
CA LYS A 4 -9.70 -3.97 -13.63
C LYS A 4 -8.30 -4.53 -13.39
N ASP A 5 -7.92 -4.77 -12.12
CA ASP A 5 -6.60 -5.30 -11.79
C ASP A 5 -6.63 -6.84 -11.87
N ASN A 6 -5.96 -7.40 -12.88
CA ASN A 6 -5.86 -8.86 -13.11
C ASN A 6 -5.28 -9.62 -11.89
N GLU A 7 -4.53 -8.95 -11.01
CA GLU A 7 -4.00 -9.53 -9.78
C GLU A 7 -5.10 -9.66 -8.70
N LEU A 8 -6.01 -8.68 -8.63
CA LEU A 8 -7.14 -8.70 -7.71
C LEU A 8 -8.17 -9.78 -8.07
N VAL A 9 -8.41 -10.00 -9.37
CA VAL A 9 -9.31 -11.07 -9.83
C VAL A 9 -8.85 -12.43 -9.31
N LYS A 10 -7.53 -12.70 -9.36
CA LYS A 10 -6.95 -13.95 -8.83
C LYS A 10 -7.13 -14.07 -7.31
N ILE A 11 -6.95 -12.99 -6.56
CA ILE A 11 -7.11 -13.02 -5.10
C ILE A 11 -8.59 -13.20 -4.72
N VAL A 12 -9.51 -12.56 -5.43
CA VAL A 12 -10.96 -12.73 -5.26
C VAL A 12 -11.37 -14.18 -5.58
N ASP A 13 -10.80 -14.77 -6.62
CA ASP A 13 -11.05 -16.18 -6.96
C ASP A 13 -10.51 -17.13 -5.89
N ILE A 14 -9.36 -16.84 -5.28
CA ILE A 14 -8.82 -17.62 -4.15
C ILE A 14 -9.73 -17.50 -2.91
N ILE A 15 -10.26 -16.31 -2.63
CA ILE A 15 -11.24 -16.09 -1.56
C ILE A 15 -12.50 -16.93 -1.82
N LYS A 16 -13.05 -16.87 -3.04
CA LYS A 16 -14.26 -17.62 -3.42
C LYS A 16 -14.08 -19.13 -3.37
N LYS A 17 -12.87 -19.62 -3.65
CA LYS A 17 -12.53 -21.06 -3.60
C LYS A 17 -12.33 -21.58 -2.17
N ASN A 18 -12.43 -20.74 -1.13
CA ASN A 18 -12.29 -21.12 0.28
C ASN A 18 -10.94 -21.80 0.63
N VAL A 19 -9.93 -21.63 -0.24
CA VAL A 19 -8.53 -22.10 -0.02
C VAL A 19 -7.73 -21.05 0.77
N ASN A 20 -8.38 -19.96 1.13
CA ASN A 20 -7.73 -18.82 1.72
C ASN A 20 -7.52 -19.01 3.23
N SER A 21 -6.30 -18.74 3.70
CA SER A 21 -6.11 -18.42 5.12
C SER A 21 -6.96 -17.19 5.46
N ASP A 22 -7.46 -17.05 6.69
CA ASP A 22 -8.29 -15.91 7.17
C ASP A 22 -7.71 -14.49 6.99
N LYS A 23 -6.58 -14.39 6.27
CA LYS A 23 -5.82 -13.20 5.94
C LYS A 23 -6.44 -12.31 4.88
N TYR A 24 -7.10 -12.83 3.84
CA TYR A 24 -7.77 -11.96 2.84
C TYR A 24 -9.29 -12.05 2.94
N TYR A 25 -9.98 -10.91 2.85
CA TYR A 25 -11.44 -10.85 2.93
C TYR A 25 -11.96 -9.61 2.21
N ILE A 26 -13.24 -9.63 1.82
CA ILE A 26 -13.92 -8.47 1.24
C ILE A 26 -14.69 -7.74 2.33
N ASN A 27 -14.51 -6.42 2.42
CA ASN A 27 -15.29 -5.55 3.30
C ASN A 27 -15.86 -4.39 2.47
N LYS A 28 -17.19 -4.26 2.42
CA LYS A 28 -17.89 -3.23 1.61
C LYS A 28 -17.40 -3.16 0.15
N GLY A 29 -17.14 -4.32 -0.47
CA GLY A 29 -16.65 -4.40 -1.86
C GLY A 29 -15.15 -4.13 -2.03
N ILE A 30 -14.41 -3.87 -0.95
CA ILE A 30 -12.96 -3.60 -0.98
C ILE A 30 -12.21 -4.83 -0.50
N LEU A 31 -11.15 -5.20 -1.23
CA LEU A 31 -10.24 -6.26 -0.78
C LEU A 31 -9.39 -5.79 0.39
N MET A 32 -9.45 -6.55 1.48
CA MET A 32 -8.72 -6.31 2.72
C MET A 32 -7.71 -7.43 2.98
N TYR A 33 -6.65 -7.11 3.71
CA TYR A 33 -5.64 -8.03 4.21
C TYR A 33 -5.40 -7.86 5.71
N ARG A 34 -5.38 -8.94 6.48
CA ARG A 34 -4.96 -8.98 7.89
C ARG A 34 -3.97 -10.12 8.12
N SER A 35 -3.05 -9.95 9.06
CA SER A 35 -2.09 -11.02 9.40
C SER A 35 -2.74 -12.14 10.22
N ASN A 36 -3.72 -11.78 11.06
CA ASN A 36 -4.55 -12.68 11.84
C ASN A 36 -5.96 -12.05 12.04
N PRO A 37 -6.97 -12.82 12.47
CA PRO A 37 -8.34 -12.32 12.62
C PRO A 37 -8.52 -11.19 13.63
N ASN A 38 -7.64 -11.07 14.62
CA ASN A 38 -7.71 -10.10 15.72
C ASN A 38 -7.05 -8.75 15.39
N VAL A 39 -6.36 -8.64 14.25
CA VAL A 39 -5.70 -7.41 13.82
C VAL A 39 -6.58 -6.66 12.81
N ILE A 40 -6.59 -5.34 12.93
CA ILE A 40 -7.27 -4.45 11.98
C ILE A 40 -6.72 -4.70 10.57
N GLY A 41 -7.60 -5.04 9.64
CA GLY A 41 -7.23 -5.27 8.26
C GLY A 41 -6.83 -3.98 7.54
N LYS A 42 -5.91 -4.14 6.60
CA LYS A 42 -5.39 -3.12 5.70
C LYS A 42 -6.05 -3.24 4.35
N VAL A 43 -6.22 -2.11 3.67
CA VAL A 43 -6.74 -2.11 2.30
C VAL A 43 -5.70 -2.70 1.38
N TYR A 44 -6.07 -3.68 0.56
CA TYR A 44 -5.18 -4.17 -0.48
C TYR A 44 -5.06 -3.09 -1.55
N LEU A 45 -3.83 -2.60 -1.77
CA LEU A 45 -3.56 -1.48 -2.66
C LEU A 45 -3.31 -1.99 -4.09
N PRO A 46 -4.16 -1.63 -5.07
CA PRO A 46 -3.93 -1.93 -6.48
C PRO A 46 -2.63 -1.29 -6.96
N LYS A 47 -1.95 -1.91 -7.92
CA LYS A 47 -0.65 -1.43 -8.40
C LYS A 47 -0.72 0.01 -8.92
N GLU A 48 -1.79 0.31 -9.66
CA GLU A 48 -2.03 1.60 -10.30
C GLU A 48 -2.20 2.75 -9.28
N LEU A 49 -2.63 2.42 -8.05
CA LEU A 49 -2.86 3.41 -7.00
C LEU A 49 -1.64 3.62 -6.09
N VAL A 50 -0.54 2.87 -6.28
CA VAL A 50 0.66 3.03 -5.46
C VAL A 50 1.28 4.41 -5.64
N ASP A 51 1.29 4.92 -6.87
CA ASP A 51 1.81 6.27 -7.16
C ASP A 51 0.98 7.35 -6.46
N MET A 52 -0.34 7.27 -6.59
CA MET A 52 -1.26 8.20 -5.93
C MET A 52 -1.10 8.16 -4.41
N ALA A 53 -1.02 6.97 -3.82
CA ALA A 53 -0.80 6.82 -2.38
C ALA A 53 0.54 7.43 -1.97
N PHE A 54 1.62 7.15 -2.71
CA PHE A 54 2.93 7.73 -2.42
C PHE A 54 2.90 9.26 -2.42
N LYS A 55 2.36 9.88 -3.48
CA LYS A 55 2.23 11.34 -3.58
C LYS A 55 1.45 11.93 -2.42
N PHE A 56 0.34 11.29 -2.04
CA PHE A 56 -0.48 11.73 -0.92
C PHE A 56 0.28 11.66 0.43
N PHE A 57 1.01 10.58 0.70
CA PHE A 57 1.67 10.38 2.01
C PHE A 57 3.08 10.98 2.11
N HIS A 58 3.72 11.32 0.99
CA HIS A 58 5.09 11.84 0.95
C HIS A 58 5.15 13.29 0.44
N GLU A 59 4.59 13.57 -0.72
CA GLU A 59 4.76 14.85 -1.43
C GLU A 59 3.72 15.91 -1.02
N SER A 60 2.55 15.48 -0.52
CA SER A 60 1.54 16.44 -0.07
C SER A 60 2.01 17.27 1.12
N PHE A 61 1.33 18.39 1.38
CA PHE A 61 1.54 19.19 2.59
C PHE A 61 1.51 18.33 3.88
N SER A 62 0.60 17.36 3.94
CA SER A 62 0.47 16.41 5.04
C SER A 62 1.59 15.35 5.07
N GLY A 63 2.23 15.10 3.93
CA GLY A 63 3.37 14.20 3.76
C GLY A 63 4.70 14.83 4.14
N CYS A 64 4.88 16.13 3.89
CA CYS A 64 6.02 16.96 4.29
C CYS A 64 7.39 16.30 4.01
N HIS A 65 7.50 15.60 2.87
CA HIS A 65 8.73 14.94 2.42
C HIS A 65 9.43 14.11 3.49
N MET A 66 8.65 13.44 4.34
CA MET A 66 9.18 12.67 5.45
C MET A 66 10.12 11.55 4.96
N GLY A 67 11.15 11.27 5.77
CA GLY A 67 12.10 10.19 5.48
C GLY A 67 11.44 8.81 5.35
N GLN A 68 12.17 7.88 4.74
CA GLN A 68 11.70 6.55 4.36
C GLN A 68 10.88 5.83 5.44
N LEU A 69 11.39 5.77 6.68
CA LEU A 69 10.73 5.05 7.77
C LEU A 69 9.35 5.61 8.10
N LYS A 70 9.21 6.94 8.13
CA LYS A 70 7.94 7.61 8.44
C LYS A 70 6.93 7.43 7.31
N THR A 71 7.38 7.57 6.05
CA THR A 71 6.53 7.40 4.87
C THR A 71 6.03 5.96 4.75
N VAL A 72 6.93 4.97 4.88
CA VAL A 72 6.56 3.55 4.92
C VAL A 72 5.55 3.28 6.03
N LYS A 73 5.77 3.80 7.25
CA LYS A 73 4.85 3.59 8.37
C LYS A 73 3.45 4.15 8.05
N LYS A 74 3.35 5.36 7.51
CA LYS A 74 2.05 5.96 7.13
C LYS A 74 1.32 5.13 6.07
N VAL A 75 2.00 4.80 4.97
CA VAL A 75 1.40 4.04 3.87
C VAL A 75 1.02 2.64 4.34
N CYS A 76 1.94 1.90 4.95
CA CYS A 76 1.73 0.49 5.32
C CYS A 76 0.87 0.30 6.58
N ASN A 77 0.52 1.37 7.31
CA ASN A 77 -0.51 1.30 8.35
C ASN A 77 -1.91 1.15 7.77
N ILE A 78 -2.15 1.73 6.58
CA ILE A 78 -3.46 1.75 5.93
C ILE A 78 -3.53 0.67 4.85
N PHE A 79 -2.44 0.51 4.10
CA PHE A 79 -2.39 -0.30 2.89
C PHE A 79 -1.51 -1.53 3.03
N TYR A 80 -1.85 -2.55 2.25
CA TYR A 80 -1.05 -3.73 2.04
C TYR A 80 -0.94 -4.05 0.55
N ARG A 81 0.26 -4.41 0.12
CA ARG A 81 0.54 -5.04 -1.18
C ARG A 81 1.86 -5.81 -1.03
N PRO A 82 2.03 -6.94 -1.72
CA PRO A 82 3.33 -7.57 -1.81
C PRO A 82 4.41 -6.56 -2.24
N ASN A 83 5.54 -6.56 -1.54
CA ASN A 83 6.69 -5.66 -1.79
C ASN A 83 6.44 -4.14 -1.61
N LEU A 84 5.29 -3.71 -1.04
CA LEU A 84 4.94 -2.29 -0.89
C LEU A 84 6.00 -1.51 -0.10
N VAL A 85 6.55 -2.11 0.96
CA VAL A 85 7.57 -1.47 1.81
C VAL A 85 8.80 -1.05 0.99
N ASN A 86 9.31 -1.93 0.13
CA ASN A 86 10.48 -1.65 -0.68
C ASN A 86 10.16 -0.64 -1.79
N GLU A 87 8.99 -0.74 -2.41
CA GLU A 87 8.55 0.22 -3.42
C GLU A 87 8.48 1.65 -2.84
N ILE A 88 7.89 1.82 -1.66
CA ILE A 88 7.84 3.14 -1.00
C ILE A 88 9.23 3.63 -0.61
N LYS A 89 10.13 2.76 -0.11
CA LYS A 89 11.52 3.15 0.20
C LYS A 89 12.26 3.66 -1.03
N ASN A 90 12.13 2.97 -2.16
CA ASN A 90 12.77 3.35 -3.42
C ASN A 90 12.24 4.70 -3.91
N ARG A 91 10.93 4.91 -3.90
CA ARG A 91 10.33 6.19 -4.30
C ARG A 91 10.81 7.37 -3.45
N VAL A 92 10.93 7.21 -2.13
CA VAL A 92 11.52 8.26 -1.27
C VAL A 92 13.00 8.49 -1.60
N LYS A 93 13.75 7.44 -1.94
CA LYS A 93 15.17 7.55 -2.33
C LYS A 93 15.33 8.33 -3.65
N GLU A 94 14.37 8.19 -4.55
CA GLU A 94 14.32 8.83 -5.87
C GLU A 94 13.68 10.24 -5.82
N CYS A 95 13.18 10.69 -4.66
CA CYS A 95 12.55 11.99 -4.53
C CYS A 95 13.58 13.13 -4.66
N GLU A 96 13.48 13.91 -5.73
CA GLU A 96 14.39 15.02 -6.05
C GLU A 96 14.46 16.06 -4.93
N LEU A 97 13.32 16.49 -4.38
CA LEU A 97 13.27 17.46 -3.29
C LEU A 97 13.99 16.95 -2.03
N CYS A 98 13.85 15.66 -1.70
CA CYS A 98 14.58 15.05 -0.60
C CYS A 98 16.07 14.89 -0.87
N LEU A 99 16.48 14.71 -2.13
CA LEU A 99 17.89 14.62 -2.52
C LEU A 99 18.57 15.98 -2.42
N MET A 100 17.93 17.03 -2.95
CA MET A 100 18.40 18.41 -2.87
C MET A 100 18.59 18.86 -1.42
N GLY A 101 17.62 18.59 -0.54
CA GLY A 101 17.69 18.96 0.88
C GLY A 101 18.77 18.24 1.70
N LYS A 102 19.44 17.22 1.15
CA LYS A 102 20.58 16.53 1.80
C LYS A 102 21.94 16.98 1.30
N THR A 103 21.98 17.65 0.15
CA THR A 103 23.23 18.09 -0.51
C THR A 103 23.56 19.55 -0.24
N GLY A 104 22.74 20.24 0.55
CA GLY A 104 22.97 21.60 1.04
C GLY A 104 23.49 21.65 2.47
#